data_AF-G5A4L7-F1
#
_entry.id   AF-G5A4L7-F1
#
_cell.length_a   1.000
_cell.length_b   1.000
_cell.length_c   1.000
_cell.angle_alpha   90.00
_cell.angle_beta   90.00
_cell.angle_gamma   90.00
#
_symmetry.space_group_name_H-M   'P 1'
#
loop_
_entity.id
_entity.type
_entity.pdbx_description
1 polymer ?
#
loop_
_entity_poly.entity_id
_entity_poly.type
_entity_poly.pdbx_seq_one_letter_code
_entity_poly.pdbx_strand_id
1 'polypeptide(L)'
;MLAVRRAAAAVPKRAFASPVQSMGLSNLQDKEKAAEAVFFNKQDEKALRKLLQKMKGQTDAVDKEGYKHHVEHDKKGLKEIPGLTLSEEQVNALLKWKHQQ
;
A
#
# COMPACT_ATOMS: atom_id res chain seq x y z
N MET A 1 47.49 66.47 38.07
CA MET A 1 47.68 65.04 37.68
C MET A 1 46.36 64.50 37.13
N LEU A 2 46.04 64.71 35.85
CA LEU A 2 44.84 64.15 35.21
C LEU A 2 45.21 62.89 34.43
N ALA A 3 44.67 61.74 34.84
CA ALA A 3 44.86 60.47 34.16
C ALA A 3 43.86 60.33 33.00
N VAL A 4 44.35 60.45 31.76
CA VAL A 4 43.63 60.04 30.55
C VAL A 4 44.05 58.61 30.22
N ARG A 5 43.16 57.62 30.34
CA ARG A 5 43.37 56.28 29.76
C ARG A 5 42.07 55.65 29.22
N ARG A 6 41.93 55.82 27.90
CA ARG A 6 41.46 54.87 26.85
C ARG A 6 40.14 54.13 27.05
N ALA A 7 39.14 54.56 26.28
CA ALA A 7 38.01 53.72 25.84
C ALA A 7 38.49 52.72 24.77
N ALA A 8 38.28 51.42 25.00
CA ALA A 8 38.44 50.39 23.98
C ALA A 8 37.08 50.17 23.31
N ALA A 9 36.98 50.51 22.02
CA ALA A 9 35.78 50.27 21.23
C ALA A 9 35.58 48.76 21.01
N ALA A 10 34.42 48.23 21.43
CA ALA A 10 34.02 46.87 21.15
C ALA A 10 33.59 46.75 19.67
N VAL A 11 34.35 46.01 18.87
CA VAL A 11 33.99 45.68 17.48
C VAL A 11 33.05 44.47 17.50
N PRO A 12 31.81 44.56 16.96
CA PRO A 12 30.96 43.39 16.84
C PRO A 12 31.47 42.51 15.70
N LYS A 13 32.00 41.33 16.04
CA LYS A 13 32.28 40.27 15.06
C LYS A 13 30.93 39.78 14.51
N ARG A 14 30.55 40.25 13.32
CA ARG A 14 29.46 39.65 12.53
C ARG A 14 29.86 38.21 12.18
N ALA A 15 29.33 37.24 12.90
CA ALA A 15 29.33 35.85 12.48
C ALA A 15 28.25 35.69 11.41
N PHE A 16 28.66 35.55 10.16
CA PHE A 16 27.79 35.02 9.11
C PHE A 16 27.66 33.51 9.34
N ALA A 17 26.58 33.08 9.99
CA ALA A 17 26.16 31.69 9.93
C ALA A 17 25.55 31.44 8.55
N SER A 18 26.24 30.66 7.71
CA SER A 18 25.69 30.17 6.45
C SER A 18 24.62 29.10 6.75
N PRO A 19 23.36 29.24 6.29
CA PRO A 19 22.31 28.25 6.50
C PRO A 19 22.37 27.06 5.51
N VAL A 20 23.44 26.94 4.72
CA VAL A 20 23.47 26.04 3.57
C VAL A 20 24.06 24.69 3.96
N GLN A 21 23.34 23.86 4.72
CA GLN A 21 23.62 22.41 4.78
C GLN A 21 22.53 21.51 5.38
N SER A 22 21.49 22.03 6.05
CA SER A 22 20.46 21.15 6.64
C SER A 22 19.33 20.74 5.68
N MET A 23 19.21 21.38 4.50
CA MET A 23 18.09 21.12 3.57
C MET A 23 18.27 19.88 2.68
N GLY A 24 19.47 19.28 2.64
CA GLY A 24 19.74 18.10 1.81
C GLY A 24 19.39 16.77 2.47
N LEU A 25 19.59 16.66 3.79
CA LEU A 25 19.41 15.40 4.54
C LEU A 25 17.94 15.14 4.91
N SER A 26 17.17 16.19 5.24
CA SER A 26 15.72 16.06 5.48
C SER A 26 14.98 15.57 4.24
N ASN A 27 15.33 16.12 3.07
CA ASN A 27 14.75 15.72 1.78
C ASN A 27 15.11 14.28 1.36
N LEU A 28 16.19 13.69 1.86
CA LEU A 28 16.52 12.28 1.61
C LEU A 28 15.74 11.36 2.54
N GLN A 29 15.68 11.68 3.83
CA GLN A 29 14.88 10.92 4.81
C GLN A 29 13.39 10.90 4.45
N ASP A 30 12.85 12.01 3.95
CA ASP A 30 11.46 12.07 3.51
C ASP A 30 11.20 11.22 2.26
N LYS A 31 12.17 11.12 1.34
CA LYS A 31 12.10 10.24 0.16
C LYS A 31 12.21 8.76 0.55
N GLU A 32 13.07 8.43 1.51
CA GLU A 32 13.21 7.09 2.05
C GLU A 32 11.91 6.64 2.71
N LYS A 33 11.32 7.47 3.59
CA LYS A 33 10.02 7.18 4.21
C LYS A 33 8.89 7.03 3.19
N ALA A 34 8.87 7.85 2.14
CA ALA A 34 7.87 7.73 1.08
C ALA A 34 8.04 6.41 0.28
N ALA A 35 9.28 6.01 -0.01
CA ALA A 35 9.58 4.74 -0.67
C ALA A 35 9.21 3.53 0.21
N GLU A 36 9.51 3.60 1.51
CA GLU A 36 9.11 2.60 2.50
C GLU A 36 7.58 2.49 2.57
N ALA A 37 6.86 3.61 2.67
CA ALA A 37 5.40 3.59 2.73
C ALA A 37 4.76 2.93 1.50
N VAL A 38 5.27 3.20 0.29
CA VAL A 38 4.79 2.56 -0.94
C VAL A 38 5.14 1.07 -0.97
N PHE A 39 6.34 0.71 -0.50
CA PHE A 39 6.78 -0.68 -0.45
C PHE A 39 5.95 -1.51 0.54
N PHE A 40 5.77 -1.03 1.77
CA PHE A 40 4.99 -1.71 2.79
C PHE A 40 3.53 -1.82 2.40
N ASN A 41 2.93 -0.78 1.80
CA ASN A 41 1.57 -0.87 1.29
C ASN A 41 1.41 -2.02 0.27
N LYS A 42 2.35 -2.18 -0.67
CA LYS A 42 2.33 -3.30 -1.62
C LYS A 42 2.54 -4.66 -0.95
N GLN A 43 3.41 -4.75 0.06
CA GLN A 43 3.63 -6.00 0.80
C GLN A 43 2.40 -6.36 1.64
N ASP A 44 1.78 -5.38 2.29
CA ASP A 44 0.59 -5.55 3.10
C ASP A 44 -0.60 -5.95 2.22
N GLU A 45 -0.76 -5.34 1.03
CA GLU A 45 -1.75 -5.77 0.05
C GLU A 45 -1.53 -7.24 -0.34
N LYS A 46 -0.28 -7.65 -0.58
CA LYS A 46 0.07 -9.04 -0.89
C LYS A 46 -0.21 -9.98 0.29
N ALA A 47 0.05 -9.54 1.52
CA ALA A 47 -0.23 -10.29 2.73
C ALA A 47 -1.74 -10.46 2.95
N LEU A 48 -2.52 -9.39 2.76
CA LEU A 48 -3.97 -9.39 2.84
C LEU A 48 -4.59 -10.30 1.77
N ARG A 49 -4.10 -10.26 0.53
CA ARG A 49 -4.53 -11.18 -0.54
C ARG A 49 -4.32 -12.64 -0.14
N LYS A 50 -3.16 -12.98 0.43
CA LYS A 50 -2.87 -14.34 0.93
C LYS A 50 -3.78 -14.72 2.09
N LEU A 51 -4.06 -13.78 3.00
CA LEU A 51 -4.96 -14.02 4.13
C LEU A 51 -6.38 -14.33 3.63
N LEU A 52 -6.89 -13.53 2.70
CA LEU A 52 -8.22 -13.76 2.11
C LEU A 52 -8.29 -15.09 1.35
N GLN A 53 -7.24 -15.50 0.64
CA GLN A 53 -7.17 -16.82 0.02
C GLN A 53 -7.25 -17.96 1.04
N LYS A 54 -6.53 -17.85 2.16
CA LYS A 54 -6.60 -18.84 3.25
C LYS A 54 -7.99 -18.87 3.89
N MET A 55 -8.59 -17.69 4.12
CA MET A 55 -9.92 -17.59 4.71
C MET A 55 -10.97 -18.21 3.79
N LYS A 56 -10.93 -17.92 2.48
CA LYS A 56 -11.76 -18.59 1.48
C LYS A 56 -11.63 -20.11 1.57
N GLY A 57 -10.42 -20.65 1.59
CA GLY A 57 -10.21 -22.11 1.70
C GLY A 57 -10.76 -22.71 2.99
N GLN A 58 -10.72 -21.98 4.11
CA GLN A 58 -11.34 -22.42 5.37
C GLN A 58 -12.86 -22.37 5.30
N THR A 59 -13.43 -21.28 4.79
CA THR A 59 -14.88 -21.12 4.63
C THR A 59 -15.45 -22.16 3.68
N ASP A 60 -14.82 -22.41 2.53
CA ASP A 60 -15.28 -23.42 1.56
C ASP A 60 -15.26 -24.84 2.15
N ALA A 61 -14.34 -25.13 3.08
CA ALA A 61 -14.25 -26.44 3.74
C ALA A 61 -15.32 -26.63 4.84
N VAL A 62 -15.63 -25.57 5.58
CA VAL A 62 -16.55 -25.59 6.73
C VAL A 62 -18.00 -25.37 6.29
N ASP A 63 -18.23 -24.42 5.40
CA ASP A 63 -19.55 -23.99 4.93
C ASP A 63 -19.85 -24.53 3.52
N LYS A 64 -20.27 -25.78 3.47
CA LYS A 64 -20.65 -26.45 2.21
C LYS A 64 -21.93 -25.90 1.60
N GLU A 65 -22.80 -25.27 2.39
CA GLU A 65 -24.06 -24.68 1.90
C GLU A 65 -23.81 -23.33 1.26
N GLY A 66 -23.00 -22.47 1.90
CA GLY A 66 -22.51 -21.21 1.32
C GLY A 66 -21.79 -21.44 -0.01
N TYR A 67 -20.92 -22.46 -0.08
CA TYR A 67 -20.25 -22.82 -1.33
C TYR A 67 -21.23 -23.16 -2.46
N LYS A 68 -22.28 -23.95 -2.18
CA LYS A 68 -23.33 -24.26 -3.18
C LYS A 68 -24.06 -23.02 -3.63
N HIS A 69 -24.42 -22.13 -2.70
CA HIS A 69 -25.10 -20.87 -3.02
C HIS A 69 -24.23 -19.96 -3.91
N HIS A 70 -22.91 -19.90 -3.68
CA HIS A 70 -21.98 -19.16 -4.53
C HIS A 70 -21.90 -19.73 -5.95
N VAL A 71 -21.81 -21.06 -6.08
CA VAL A 71 -21.79 -21.72 -7.40
C VAL A 71 -23.12 -21.51 -8.14
N GLU A 72 -24.26 -21.56 -7.45
CA GLU A 72 -25.57 -21.29 -8.04
C GLU A 72 -25.73 -19.83 -8.49
N HIS A 73 -25.26 -18.89 -7.68
CA HIS A 73 -25.22 -17.48 -8.03
C HIS A 73 -24.39 -17.26 -9.30
N ASP A 74 -23.20 -17.87 -9.38
CA ASP A 74 -22.34 -17.79 -10.57
C ASP A 74 -22.99 -18.41 -11.82
N LYS A 75 -23.69 -19.54 -11.65
CA LYS A 75 -24.47 -20.17 -12.73
C LYS A 75 -25.60 -19.27 -13.22
N LYS A 76 -26.29 -18.57 -12.31
CA LYS A 76 -27.36 -17.62 -12.67
C LYS A 76 -26.79 -16.42 -13.42
N GLY A 77 -25.69 -15.84 -12.90
CA GLY A 77 -25.01 -14.72 -13.57
C GLY A 77 -24.55 -15.07 -14.99
N LEU A 78 -24.00 -16.27 -15.21
CA LEU A 78 -23.60 -16.73 -16.55
C LEU A 78 -24.78 -16.87 -17.52
N LYS A 79 -25.98 -17.19 -17.03
CA LYS A 79 -27.21 -17.30 -17.86
C LYS A 79 -27.83 -15.93 -18.18
N GLU A 80 -27.59 -14.92 -17.35
CA GLU A 80 -28.15 -13.58 -17.52
C GLU A 80 -27.36 -12.71 -18.50
N ILE A 81 -26.18 -13.14 -18.95
CA ILE A 81 -25.35 -12.37 -19.90
C ILE A 81 -25.99 -12.43 -21.30
N PRO A 82 -26.50 -11.29 -21.82
CA PRO A 82 -27.13 -11.27 -23.13
C PRO A 82 -26.12 -11.57 -24.24
N GLY A 83 -26.49 -12.45 -25.17
CA GLY A 83 -25.66 -12.83 -26.32
C GLY A 83 -24.65 -13.95 -26.06
N LEU A 84 -24.58 -14.49 -24.83
CA LEU A 84 -23.65 -15.56 -24.48
C LEU A 84 -24.38 -16.91 -24.38
N THR A 85 -24.41 -17.68 -25.46
CA THR A 85 -24.92 -19.06 -25.46
C THR A 85 -23.80 -20.04 -25.11
N LEU A 86 -23.60 -20.30 -23.82
CA LEU A 86 -22.63 -21.30 -23.35
C LEU A 86 -23.26 -22.69 -23.29
N SER A 87 -22.51 -23.71 -23.72
CA SER A 87 -22.87 -25.09 -23.42
C SER A 87 -22.67 -25.38 -21.92
N GLU A 88 -23.36 -26.38 -21.39
CA GLU A 88 -23.24 -26.76 -19.98
C GLU A 88 -21.79 -27.19 -19.61
N GLU A 89 -21.07 -27.76 -20.57
CA GLU A 89 -19.64 -28.09 -20.44
C GLU A 89 -18.77 -26.83 -20.29
N GLN A 90 -19.05 -25.79 -21.08
CA GLN A 90 -18.32 -24.51 -20.99
C GLN A 90 -18.60 -23.79 -19.67
N VAL A 91 -19.85 -23.82 -19.20
CA VAL A 91 -20.23 -23.27 -17.89
C VAL A 91 -19.47 -23.99 -16.77
N ASN A 92 -19.43 -25.32 -16.81
CA ASN A 92 -18.70 -26.11 -15.82
C ASN A 92 -17.18 -25.88 -15.89
N ALA A 93 -16.61 -25.70 -17.09
CA ALA A 93 -15.20 -25.36 -17.25
C ALA A 93 -14.85 -23.98 -16.67
N LEU A 94 -15.71 -22.97 -16.88
CA LEU A 94 -15.54 -21.62 -16.35
C LEU A 94 -15.68 -21.59 -14.81
N LEU A 95 -16.66 -22.31 -14.27
CA LEU A 95 -16.82 -22.45 -12.83
C LEU A 95 -15.61 -23.14 -12.21
N LYS A 96 -15.13 -24.22 -12.83
CA LYS A 96 -13.93 -24.91 -12.36
C LYS A 96 -12.70 -23.98 -12.38
N TRP A 97 -12.50 -23.24 -13.47
CA TRP A 97 -11.42 -22.26 -13.57
C TRP A 97 -11.46 -21.20 -12.47
N LYS A 98 -12.65 -20.66 -12.16
CA LYS A 98 -12.83 -19.65 -11.10
C LYS A 98 -12.53 -20.19 -9.69
N HIS A 99 -12.89 -21.43 -9.41
CA HIS A 99 -12.73 -22.03 -8.09
C HIS A 99 -11.36 -22.72 -7.88
N GLN A 100 -10.60 -22.96 -8.95
CA GLN A 100 -9.29 -23.61 -8.90
C GLN A 100 -8.12 -22.64 -8.62
N GLN A 101 -8.38 -21.32 -8.61
CA GLN A 101 -7.47 -20.23 -8.22
C GLN A 101 -7.69 -19.80 -6.75
#